data_AF-A0A1G2VY08-F1
#
_entry.id   AF-A0A1G2VY08-F1
#
_cell.length_a   1.000
_cell.length_b   1.000
_cell.length_c   1.000
_cell.angle_alpha   90.00
_cell.angle_beta   90.00
_cell.angle_gamma   90.00
#
_symmetry.space_group_name_H-M   'P 1'
#
loop_
_entity.id
_entity.type
_entity.pdbx_description
1 polymer ?
#
loop_
_entity_poly.entity_id
_entity_poly.type
_entity_poly.pdbx_seq_one_letter_code
_entity_poly.pdbx_strand_id
1 'polypeptide(L)'
;MLGWVAWQNRAEDTRPGLAFTTLDGASEAEREAAGRLLQEGYALLRSSAFRTSLEALQDRYPAIYARQAEQDLDPRDVASIVALERPGSRFAPAQAMIVDDNGAALGAAGEGGASGRYADLLITRGVLRAFQSSDIVARSCAINVAAHEYAHTISLTPMGYRVAFTDTGESQRRIADRKNPGTPIASYLIGSVAQCTWLQRQGRIGSGDIKACVEVFGTAAFNWARCNQFAGGEPVALRPGLAPAVPAL
;
A
#
# COMPACT_ATOMS: atom_id res chain seq x y z
N MET A 1 6.20 -32.13 -11.91
CA MET A 1 6.33 -30.96 -12.83
C MET A 1 5.76 -29.68 -12.22
N LEU A 2 4.49 -29.63 -11.79
CA LEU A 2 3.87 -28.41 -11.23
C LEU A 2 4.62 -27.80 -10.03
N GLY A 3 5.15 -28.63 -9.11
CA GLY A 3 5.95 -28.15 -7.98
C GLY A 3 7.26 -27.46 -8.37
N TRP A 4 7.87 -27.86 -9.49
CA TRP A 4 9.12 -27.26 -9.99
C TRP A 4 8.87 -25.92 -10.68
N VAL A 5 7.81 -25.84 -11.49
CA VAL A 5 7.33 -24.59 -12.11
C VAL A 5 6.90 -23.57 -11.03
N ALA A 6 6.17 -24.01 -10.01
CA ALA A 6 5.80 -23.16 -8.88
C ALA A 6 7.02 -22.60 -8.13
N TRP A 7 8.06 -23.41 -7.95
CA TRP A 7 9.28 -22.99 -7.26
C TRP A 7 10.11 -22.02 -8.10
N GLN A 8 10.22 -22.25 -9.42
CA GLN A 8 10.87 -21.32 -10.36
C GLN A 8 10.14 -19.98 -10.43
N ASN A 9 8.81 -20.00 -10.56
CA ASN A 9 8.00 -18.78 -10.58
C ASN A 9 8.18 -17.98 -9.29
N ARG A 10 8.14 -18.65 -8.12
CA ARG A 10 8.43 -18.00 -6.85
C ARG A 10 9.84 -17.41 -6.83
N ALA A 11 10.85 -18.18 -7.23
CA ALA A 11 12.23 -17.73 -7.22
C ALA A 11 12.48 -16.53 -8.14
N GLU A 12 11.79 -16.45 -9.29
CA GLU A 12 11.78 -15.30 -10.21
C GLU A 12 11.07 -14.09 -9.62
N ASP A 13 9.86 -14.30 -9.11
CA ASP A 13 8.96 -13.25 -8.65
C ASP A 13 9.38 -12.68 -7.28
N THR A 14 10.20 -13.42 -6.52
CA THR A 14 10.82 -12.94 -5.27
C THR A 14 12.28 -12.55 -5.44
N ARG A 15 12.81 -12.44 -6.68
CA ARG A 15 14.18 -11.94 -6.87
C ARG A 15 14.29 -10.53 -6.26
N PRO A 16 15.33 -10.27 -5.46
CA PRO A 16 15.55 -8.94 -4.92
C PRO A 16 15.66 -7.90 -6.04
N GLY A 17 14.95 -6.78 -5.92
CA GLY A 17 15.22 -5.57 -6.69
C GLY A 17 14.33 -5.24 -7.88
N LEU A 18 13.31 -6.04 -8.21
CA LEU A 18 12.33 -5.66 -9.24
C LEU A 18 10.97 -5.35 -8.60
N ALA A 19 10.65 -4.05 -8.48
CA ALA A 19 9.34 -3.60 -8.03
C ALA A 19 8.27 -3.85 -9.12
N PHE A 20 8.65 -3.71 -10.40
CA PHE A 20 7.78 -3.95 -11.56
C PHE A 20 8.57 -4.59 -12.71
N THR A 21 7.87 -5.12 -13.71
CA THR A 21 8.43 -5.75 -14.91
C THR A 21 8.47 -4.82 -16.12
N THR A 22 7.44 -3.99 -16.30
CA THR A 22 7.33 -2.98 -17.36
C THR A 22 6.72 -1.69 -16.80
N LEU A 23 6.99 -0.57 -17.47
CA LEU A 23 6.44 0.75 -17.11
C LEU A 23 6.07 1.53 -18.37
N ASP A 24 4.76 1.67 -18.61
CA ASP A 24 4.18 2.23 -19.83
C ASP A 24 3.39 3.52 -19.58
N GLY A 25 2.99 4.19 -20.67
CA GLY A 25 2.09 5.36 -20.63
C GLY A 25 2.73 6.68 -20.17
N ALA A 26 4.06 6.73 -20.08
CA ALA A 26 4.82 7.86 -19.54
C ALA A 26 5.93 8.35 -20.49
N SER A 27 6.22 9.66 -20.44
CA SER A 27 7.46 10.23 -20.96
C SER A 27 8.68 9.65 -20.23
N GLU A 28 9.90 9.87 -20.73
CA GLU A 28 11.12 9.37 -20.07
C GLU A 28 11.29 9.91 -18.65
N ALA A 29 11.07 11.20 -18.44
CA ALA A 29 11.14 11.81 -17.11
C ALA A 29 10.05 11.28 -16.15
N GLU A 30 8.84 11.05 -16.65
CA GLU A 30 7.78 10.41 -15.86
C GLU A 30 8.12 8.97 -15.53
N ARG A 31 8.71 8.21 -16.45
CA ARG A 31 9.18 6.83 -16.21
C ARG A 31 10.22 6.76 -15.12
N GLU A 32 11.20 7.67 -15.13
CA GLU A 32 12.22 7.72 -14.09
C GLU A 32 11.61 8.02 -12.72
N ALA A 33 10.72 9.03 -12.65
CA ALA A 33 10.07 9.41 -11.41
C ALA A 33 9.13 8.32 -10.88
N ALA A 34 8.35 7.69 -11.74
CA ALA A 34 7.46 6.58 -11.38
C ALA A 34 8.26 5.34 -10.97
N GLY A 35 9.36 5.04 -11.67
CA GLY A 35 10.28 3.98 -11.28
C GLY A 35 10.82 4.17 -9.87
N ARG A 36 11.25 5.40 -9.52
CA ARG A 36 11.68 5.73 -8.15
C ARG A 36 10.56 5.60 -7.13
N LEU A 37 9.36 6.13 -7.42
CA LEU A 37 8.20 6.02 -6.53
C LEU A 37 7.88 4.56 -6.21
N LEU A 38 7.78 3.73 -7.25
CA LEU A 38 7.45 2.32 -7.13
C LEU A 38 8.54 1.55 -6.38
N GLN A 39 9.81 1.82 -6.69
CA GLN A 39 10.94 1.22 -6.00
C GLN A 39 11.00 1.62 -4.52
N GLU A 40 10.74 2.90 -4.20
CA GLU A 40 10.70 3.38 -2.80
C GLU A 40 9.56 2.73 -2.02
N GLY A 41 8.35 2.67 -2.60
CA GLY A 41 7.20 2.00 -1.99
C GLY A 41 7.47 0.51 -1.71
N TYR A 42 7.98 -0.21 -2.72
CA TYR A 42 8.35 -1.62 -2.58
C TYR A 42 9.45 -1.83 -1.52
N ALA A 43 10.56 -1.09 -1.61
CA ALA A 43 11.66 -1.21 -0.66
C ALA A 43 11.24 -0.89 0.78
N LEU A 44 10.30 0.04 0.95
CA LEU A 44 9.73 0.38 2.25
C LEU A 44 8.93 -0.79 2.83
N LEU A 45 8.02 -1.40 2.06
CA LEU A 45 7.27 -2.59 2.49
C LEU A 45 8.18 -3.75 2.90
N ARG A 46 9.30 -3.91 2.19
CA ARG A 46 10.31 -4.97 2.47
C ARG A 46 11.26 -4.65 3.63
N SER A 47 11.13 -3.48 4.27
CA SER A 47 12.07 -3.04 5.29
C SER A 47 11.68 -3.45 6.71
N SER A 48 12.68 -3.62 7.58
CA SER A 48 12.45 -3.85 9.02
C SER A 48 11.72 -2.68 9.69
N ALA A 49 11.95 -1.45 9.25
CA ALA A 49 11.28 -0.27 9.81
C ALA A 49 9.76 -0.29 9.58
N PHE A 50 9.31 -0.77 8.42
CA PHE A 50 7.88 -0.94 8.14
C PHE A 50 7.27 -1.99 9.07
N ARG A 51 7.95 -3.14 9.22
CA ARG A 51 7.53 -4.18 10.19
C ARG A 51 7.42 -3.63 11.60
N THR A 52 8.46 -2.94 12.10
CA THR A 52 8.43 -2.33 13.44
C THR A 52 7.30 -1.33 13.60
N SER A 53 7.06 -0.49 12.59
CA SER A 53 5.99 0.52 12.62
C SER A 53 4.59 -0.12 12.61
N LEU A 54 4.41 -1.21 11.85
CA LEU A 54 3.16 -1.97 11.83
C LEU A 54 2.92 -2.69 13.16
N GLU A 55 3.91 -3.41 13.67
CA GLU A 55 3.83 -4.14 14.95
C GLU A 55 3.59 -3.19 16.14
N ALA A 56 4.09 -1.95 16.08
CA ALA A 56 3.80 -0.94 17.08
C ALA A 56 2.30 -0.63 17.21
N LEU A 57 1.46 -0.97 16.22
CA LEU A 57 0.03 -0.71 16.25
C LEU A 57 -0.80 -1.81 16.94
N GLN A 58 -0.18 -2.87 17.46
CA GLN A 58 -0.87 -4.02 18.08
C GLN A 58 -1.97 -3.62 19.06
N ASP A 59 -1.68 -2.71 19.99
CA ASP A 59 -2.65 -2.30 21.02
C ASP A 59 -3.83 -1.52 20.45
N ARG A 60 -3.61 -0.83 19.33
CA ARG A 60 -4.60 0.06 18.72
C ARG A 60 -5.50 -0.66 17.73
N TYR A 61 -4.92 -1.60 16.99
CA TYR A 61 -5.60 -2.37 15.95
C TYR A 61 -5.36 -3.87 16.17
N PRO A 62 -5.97 -4.46 17.21
CA PRO A 62 -5.75 -5.87 17.55
C PRO A 62 -6.38 -6.85 16.55
N ALA A 63 -7.26 -6.38 15.66
CA ALA A 63 -7.88 -7.15 14.61
C ALA A 63 -7.97 -6.31 13.32
N ILE A 64 -7.63 -6.92 12.20
CA ILE A 64 -7.52 -6.29 10.87
C ILE A 64 -8.23 -7.18 9.85
N TYR A 65 -9.06 -6.54 9.02
CA TYR A 65 -9.70 -7.19 7.88
C TYR A 65 -8.73 -7.23 6.70
N ALA A 66 -8.32 -8.43 6.28
CA ALA A 66 -7.51 -8.62 5.08
C ALA A 66 -8.35 -9.01 3.87
N ARG A 67 -9.29 -9.95 4.05
CA ARG A 67 -10.23 -10.45 3.03
C ARG A 67 -11.34 -11.24 3.70
N GLN A 68 -12.36 -11.67 2.95
CA GLN A 68 -13.51 -12.39 3.53
C GLN A 68 -13.11 -13.62 4.38
N ALA A 69 -12.10 -14.38 3.96
CA ALA A 69 -11.61 -15.56 4.67
C ALA A 69 -10.65 -15.25 5.85
N GLU A 70 -10.16 -14.00 5.98
CA GLU A 70 -9.19 -13.58 6.99
C GLU A 70 -9.56 -12.18 7.52
N GLN A 71 -10.30 -12.15 8.63
CA GLN A 71 -10.90 -10.92 9.16
C GLN A 71 -10.39 -10.48 10.54
N ASP A 72 -9.58 -11.31 11.18
CA ASP A 72 -9.04 -11.10 12.54
C ASP A 72 -7.51 -11.23 12.56
N LEU A 73 -6.84 -10.73 11.51
CA LEU A 73 -5.37 -10.71 11.51
C LEU A 73 -4.89 -9.66 12.51
N ASP A 74 -3.82 -9.96 13.22
CA ASP A 74 -3.12 -8.93 13.99
C ASP A 74 -2.02 -8.23 13.15
N PRO A 75 -1.42 -7.14 13.63
CA PRO A 75 -0.34 -6.48 12.89
C PRO A 75 0.87 -7.36 12.58
N ARG A 76 1.18 -8.39 13.40
CA ARG A 76 2.28 -9.33 13.13
C ARG A 76 1.93 -10.28 11.99
N ASP A 77 0.69 -10.75 11.92
CA ASP A 77 0.18 -11.54 10.79
C ASP A 77 0.30 -10.75 9.47
N VAL A 78 -0.14 -9.50 9.47
CA VAL A 78 -0.04 -8.62 8.30
C VAL A 78 1.42 -8.38 7.92
N ALA A 79 2.30 -8.12 8.90
CA ALA A 79 3.73 -7.96 8.66
C ALA A 79 4.36 -9.22 8.04
N SER A 80 3.99 -10.41 8.53
CA SER A 80 4.47 -11.70 8.04
C SER A 80 4.05 -11.97 6.58
N ILE A 81 2.81 -11.60 6.22
CA ILE A 81 2.33 -11.67 4.84
C ILE A 81 3.11 -10.73 3.93
N VAL A 82 3.30 -9.47 4.32
CA VAL A 82 4.08 -8.48 3.55
C VAL A 82 5.54 -8.91 3.42
N ALA A 83 6.08 -9.55 4.45
CA ALA A 83 7.41 -10.15 4.47
C ALA A 83 7.53 -11.42 3.60
N LEU A 84 6.43 -11.92 3.03
CA LEU A 84 6.34 -13.16 2.25
C LEU A 84 6.79 -14.42 3.03
N GLU A 85 6.61 -14.40 4.35
CA GLU A 85 6.96 -15.52 5.22
C GLU A 85 5.94 -16.67 5.10
N ARG A 86 4.72 -16.38 4.63
CA ARG A 86 3.73 -17.43 4.32
C ARG A 86 4.24 -18.31 3.17
N PRO A 87 4.30 -19.65 3.33
CA PRO A 87 4.77 -20.54 2.27
C PRO A 87 4.01 -20.34 0.96
N GLY A 88 4.75 -20.19 -0.14
CA GLY A 88 4.17 -20.00 -1.47
C GLY A 88 3.67 -18.57 -1.77
N SER A 89 3.74 -17.64 -0.82
CA SER A 89 3.46 -16.23 -1.07
C SER A 89 4.57 -15.57 -1.90
N ARG A 90 4.17 -14.58 -2.70
CA ARG A 90 5.03 -13.77 -3.58
C ARG A 90 4.40 -12.40 -3.84
N PHE A 91 5.20 -11.43 -4.26
CA PHE A 91 4.67 -10.33 -5.05
C PHE A 91 4.44 -10.84 -6.47
N ALA A 92 3.23 -10.66 -7.02
CA ALA A 92 2.98 -10.96 -8.41
C ALA A 92 3.78 -9.98 -9.28
N PRO A 93 4.41 -10.43 -10.38
CA PRO A 93 5.10 -9.53 -11.29
C PRO A 93 4.11 -8.49 -11.81
N ALA A 94 4.43 -7.23 -11.55
CA ALA A 94 3.55 -6.11 -11.86
C ALA A 94 3.92 -5.47 -13.20
N GLN A 95 2.94 -5.21 -14.05
CA GLN A 95 3.07 -4.30 -15.19
C GLN A 95 2.53 -2.94 -14.74
N ALA A 96 3.39 -1.92 -14.75
CA ALA A 96 3.01 -0.60 -14.28
C ALA A 96 2.62 0.32 -15.45
N MET A 97 1.60 1.15 -15.26
CA MET A 97 1.19 2.16 -16.25
C MET A 97 0.88 3.49 -15.58
N ILE A 98 1.34 4.58 -16.20
CA ILE A 98 0.95 5.94 -15.82
C ILE A 98 -0.28 6.37 -16.61
N VAL A 99 -1.31 6.80 -15.89
CA VAL A 99 -2.60 7.18 -16.45
C VAL A 99 -2.98 8.62 -16.08
N ASP A 100 -3.86 9.21 -16.87
CA ASP A 100 -4.42 10.53 -16.57
C ASP A 100 -5.35 10.51 -15.34
N ASP A 101 -5.54 11.67 -14.74
CA ASP A 101 -6.35 11.88 -13.52
C ASP A 101 -7.88 11.87 -13.80
N ASN A 102 -8.34 10.96 -14.65
CA ASN A 102 -9.67 10.99 -15.25
C ASN A 102 -10.73 10.16 -14.48
N GLY A 103 -10.37 9.59 -13.33
CA GLY A 103 -11.20 8.69 -12.54
C GLY A 103 -11.16 8.98 -11.04
N ALA A 104 -11.97 8.24 -10.28
CA ALA A 104 -12.04 8.35 -8.81
C ALA A 104 -10.87 7.68 -8.07
N ALA A 105 -10.11 6.82 -8.75
CA ALA A 105 -9.01 6.07 -8.16
C ALA A 105 -7.66 6.77 -8.44
N LEU A 106 -6.81 6.89 -7.41
CA LEU A 106 -5.47 7.49 -7.49
C LEU A 106 -4.42 6.51 -8.02
N GLY A 107 -4.71 5.23 -7.85
CA GLY A 107 -4.00 4.08 -8.36
C GLY A 107 -4.94 2.89 -8.39
N ALA A 108 -4.49 1.78 -8.95
CA ALA A 108 -5.19 0.51 -8.87
C ALA A 108 -4.21 -0.64 -9.09
N ALA A 109 -4.36 -1.72 -8.34
CA ALA A 109 -3.66 -2.96 -8.61
C ALA A 109 -4.55 -4.19 -8.43
N GLY A 110 -4.38 -5.17 -9.30
CA GLY A 110 -5.21 -6.37 -9.33
C GLY A 110 -4.70 -7.42 -10.30
N GLU A 111 -5.45 -8.51 -10.45
CA GLU A 111 -5.10 -9.61 -11.37
C GLU A 111 -5.00 -9.09 -12.81
N GLY A 112 -3.85 -9.32 -13.45
CA GLY A 112 -3.62 -8.99 -14.85
C GLY A 112 -4.20 -10.04 -15.81
N GLY A 113 -4.74 -9.57 -16.94
CA GLY A 113 -5.60 -10.36 -17.83
C GLY A 113 -4.97 -11.51 -18.63
N ALA A 114 -3.64 -11.66 -18.65
CA ALA A 114 -2.99 -12.61 -19.58
C ALA A 114 -2.86 -14.05 -19.06
N SER A 115 -2.78 -14.28 -17.74
CA SER A 115 -2.55 -15.63 -17.20
C SER A 115 -3.04 -15.83 -15.76
N GLY A 116 -3.58 -14.79 -15.13
CA GLY A 116 -3.90 -14.81 -13.70
C GLY A 116 -2.69 -15.02 -12.80
N ARG A 117 -1.45 -14.82 -13.30
CA ARG A 117 -0.20 -14.84 -12.50
C ARG A 117 0.30 -13.42 -12.20
N TYR A 118 0.04 -12.50 -13.11
CA TYR A 118 0.53 -11.12 -13.14
C TYR A 118 -0.39 -10.18 -12.39
N ALA A 119 0.14 -9.02 -12.01
CA ALA A 119 -0.66 -7.90 -11.59
C ALA A 119 -0.50 -6.74 -12.56
N ASP A 120 -1.56 -5.96 -12.75
CA ASP A 120 -1.45 -4.63 -13.33
C ASP A 120 -1.38 -3.61 -12.20
N LEU A 121 -0.60 -2.55 -12.37
CA LEU A 121 -0.45 -1.47 -11.39
C LEU A 121 -0.59 -0.13 -12.13
N LEU A 122 -1.65 0.60 -11.82
CA LEU A 122 -1.93 1.92 -12.37
C LEU A 122 -1.54 2.97 -11.34
N ILE A 123 -0.83 4.01 -11.77
CA ILE A 123 -0.57 5.22 -10.98
C ILE A 123 -1.02 6.43 -11.77
N THR A 124 -1.80 7.31 -11.16
CA THR A 124 -2.24 8.55 -11.78
C THR A 124 -1.12 9.60 -11.82
N ARG A 125 -1.16 10.50 -12.82
CA ARG A 125 -0.20 11.61 -12.93
C ARG A 125 -0.22 12.53 -11.72
N GLY A 126 -1.35 12.70 -11.04
CA GLY A 126 -1.48 13.48 -9.80
C GLY A 126 -0.63 12.91 -8.67
N VAL A 127 -0.59 11.58 -8.52
CA VAL A 127 0.30 10.90 -7.57
C VAL A 127 1.76 11.15 -7.92
N LEU A 128 2.11 11.06 -9.21
CA LEU A 128 3.48 11.31 -9.66
C LEU A 128 3.93 12.76 -9.39
N ARG A 129 3.06 13.73 -9.66
CA ARG A 129 3.32 15.15 -9.35
C ARG A 129 3.51 15.38 -7.85
N ALA A 130 2.72 14.71 -7.00
CA ALA A 130 2.89 14.79 -5.55
C ALA A 130 4.24 14.21 -5.09
N PHE A 131 4.68 13.10 -5.69
CA PHE A 131 6.01 12.53 -5.42
C PHE A 131 7.18 13.43 -5.84
N GLN A 132 6.98 14.23 -6.88
CA GLN A 132 7.96 15.21 -7.36
C GLN A 132 7.91 16.56 -6.60
N SER A 133 6.92 16.76 -5.75
CA SER A 133 6.78 17.99 -4.94
C SER A 133 7.95 18.15 -3.97
N SER A 134 8.29 19.39 -3.61
CA SER A 134 9.20 19.68 -2.51
C SER A 134 8.57 19.45 -1.13
N ASP A 135 7.25 19.37 -1.05
CA ASP A 135 6.52 19.09 0.19
C ASP A 135 6.64 17.61 0.56
N ILE A 136 7.31 17.36 1.69
CA ILE A 136 7.52 16.02 2.24
C ILE A 136 6.20 15.28 2.50
N VAL A 137 5.14 15.96 2.95
CA VAL A 137 3.86 15.30 3.20
C VAL A 137 3.17 14.91 1.89
N ALA A 138 3.22 15.77 0.87
CA ALA A 138 2.73 15.43 -0.47
C ALA A 138 3.45 14.20 -1.05
N ARG A 139 4.79 14.14 -0.91
CA ARG A 139 5.58 12.97 -1.30
C ARG A 139 5.18 11.72 -0.54
N SER A 140 4.95 11.84 0.77
CA SER A 140 4.53 10.72 1.62
C SER A 140 3.16 10.15 1.22
N CYS A 141 2.27 10.98 0.70
CA CYS A 141 0.98 10.53 0.17
C CYS A 141 1.13 9.74 -1.12
N ALA A 142 2.08 10.09 -1.98
CA ALA A 142 2.39 9.25 -3.13
C ALA A 142 2.97 7.88 -2.70
N ILE A 143 3.81 7.86 -1.65
CA ILE A 143 4.31 6.63 -1.04
C ILE A 143 3.16 5.78 -0.46
N ASN A 144 2.13 6.40 0.14
CA ASN A 144 0.93 5.72 0.60
C ASN A 144 0.27 4.94 -0.55
N VAL A 145 -0.03 5.63 -1.66
CA VAL A 145 -0.68 5.01 -2.84
C VAL A 145 0.18 3.88 -3.39
N ALA A 146 1.47 4.12 -3.63
CA ALA A 146 2.35 3.07 -4.16
C ALA A 146 2.40 1.83 -3.25
N ALA A 147 2.53 2.01 -1.94
CA ALA A 147 2.55 0.91 -0.98
C ALA A 147 1.20 0.18 -0.88
N HIS A 148 0.09 0.92 -0.95
CA HIS A 148 -1.26 0.37 -1.01
C HIS A 148 -1.44 -0.51 -2.24
N GLU A 149 -1.10 -0.01 -3.43
CA GLU A 149 -1.21 -0.80 -4.66
C GLU A 149 -0.28 -2.03 -4.66
N TYR A 150 0.94 -1.90 -4.12
CA TYR A 150 1.81 -3.07 -3.94
C TYR A 150 1.26 -4.11 -2.98
N ALA A 151 0.48 -3.71 -1.97
CA ALA A 151 -0.17 -4.67 -1.08
C ALA A 151 -1.14 -5.58 -1.86
N HIS A 152 -1.81 -5.04 -2.87
CA HIS A 152 -2.69 -5.81 -3.75
C HIS A 152 -1.91 -6.77 -4.65
N THR A 153 -0.65 -6.50 -5.01
CA THR A 153 0.11 -7.45 -5.83
C THR A 153 0.57 -8.70 -5.06
N ILE A 154 0.47 -8.72 -3.72
CA ILE A 154 0.83 -9.90 -2.93
C ILE A 154 -0.16 -11.04 -3.19
N SER A 155 0.33 -12.12 -3.80
CA SER A 155 -0.41 -13.37 -4.00
C SER A 155 -0.02 -14.39 -2.95
N LEU A 156 -1.00 -15.11 -2.42
CA LEU A 156 -0.79 -16.23 -1.51
C LEU A 156 -0.56 -17.56 -2.22
N THR A 157 -0.44 -17.57 -3.56
CA THR A 157 -0.13 -18.79 -4.30
C THR A 157 1.04 -18.58 -5.27
N PRO A 158 1.85 -19.63 -5.50
CA PRO A 158 3.03 -19.52 -6.34
C PRO A 158 2.74 -19.55 -7.85
N MET A 159 1.55 -20.00 -8.28
CA MET A 159 1.21 -20.14 -9.71
C MET A 159 0.01 -19.29 -10.16
N GLY A 160 -0.94 -19.00 -9.27
CA GLY A 160 -2.09 -18.15 -9.57
C GLY A 160 -2.04 -16.84 -8.80
N TYR A 161 -3.03 -16.01 -9.03
CA TYR A 161 -3.22 -14.75 -8.35
C TYR A 161 -4.37 -14.91 -7.36
N ARG A 162 -4.01 -15.00 -6.08
CA ARG A 162 -4.96 -14.99 -4.98
C ARG A 162 -4.54 -13.89 -4.03
N VAL A 163 -5.23 -12.77 -4.14
CA VAL A 163 -4.89 -11.55 -3.40
C VAL A 163 -4.79 -11.81 -1.91
N ALA A 164 -3.73 -11.31 -1.29
CA ALA A 164 -3.56 -11.36 0.15
C ALA A 164 -4.53 -10.38 0.86
N PHE A 165 -4.65 -9.18 0.30
CA PHE A 165 -5.41 -8.06 0.86
C PHE A 165 -6.41 -7.53 -0.16
N THR A 166 -7.71 -7.59 0.12
CA THR A 166 -8.74 -7.01 -0.74
C THR A 166 -8.83 -5.51 -0.56
N ASP A 167 -9.14 -4.78 -1.62
CA ASP A 167 -9.57 -3.40 -1.52
C ASP A 167 -11.08 -3.33 -1.22
N THR A 168 -11.51 -2.27 -0.57
CA THR A 168 -12.91 -1.89 -0.42
C THR A 168 -13.06 -0.48 -0.97
N GLY A 169 -13.29 -0.36 -2.28
CA GLY A 169 -13.48 0.95 -2.91
C GLY A 169 -14.70 1.71 -2.36
N GLU A 170 -14.84 2.99 -2.70
CA GLU A 170 -15.92 3.87 -2.20
C GLU A 170 -17.35 3.35 -2.43
N SER A 171 -17.55 2.46 -3.42
CA SER A 171 -18.85 1.86 -3.73
C SER A 171 -19.23 0.71 -2.79
N GLN A 172 -18.28 0.13 -2.06
CA GLN A 172 -18.51 -0.86 -1.01
C GLN A 172 -18.51 -0.19 0.36
N ARG A 173 -19.52 0.66 0.62
CA ARG A 173 -19.70 1.34 1.92
C ARG A 173 -19.87 0.39 3.12
N ARG A 174 -20.02 -0.92 2.89
CA ARG A 174 -20.06 -1.98 3.92
C ARG A 174 -19.51 -3.29 3.35
N ILE A 175 -18.65 -3.96 4.12
CA ILE A 175 -18.31 -5.36 3.91
C ILE A 175 -19.43 -6.19 4.57
N ALA A 176 -20.31 -6.81 3.77
CA ALA A 176 -21.55 -7.43 4.24
C ALA A 176 -21.34 -8.48 5.37
N ASP A 177 -20.25 -9.25 5.29
CA ASP A 177 -19.94 -10.34 6.23
C ASP A 177 -18.78 -9.99 7.18
N ARG A 178 -18.61 -8.71 7.51
CA ARG A 178 -17.54 -8.25 8.40
C ARG A 178 -17.77 -8.74 9.82
N LYS A 179 -16.88 -9.59 10.34
CA LYS A 179 -16.98 -10.14 11.70
C LYS A 179 -16.90 -9.05 12.77
N ASN A 180 -15.96 -8.12 12.61
CA ASN A 180 -15.71 -7.02 13.53
C ASN A 180 -15.86 -5.68 12.80
N PRO A 181 -17.01 -4.99 12.93
CA PRO A 181 -17.23 -3.67 12.37
C PRO A 181 -16.16 -2.68 12.83
N GLY A 182 -15.74 -1.80 11.93
CA GLY A 182 -14.79 -0.74 12.26
C GLY A 182 -13.33 -1.17 12.43
N THR A 183 -12.98 -2.44 12.19
CA THR A 183 -11.55 -2.81 12.09
C THR A 183 -10.86 -2.06 10.95
N PRO A 184 -9.53 -1.92 10.95
CA PRO A 184 -8.81 -1.48 9.76
C PRO A 184 -8.99 -2.45 8.59
N ILE A 185 -8.91 -1.92 7.38
CA ILE A 185 -8.71 -2.73 6.17
C ILE A 185 -7.21 -2.79 5.90
N ALA A 186 -6.68 -3.99 5.67
CA ALA A 186 -5.25 -4.23 5.63
C ALA A 186 -4.52 -3.38 4.58
N SER A 187 -5.06 -3.23 3.36
CA SER A 187 -4.41 -2.45 2.30
C SER A 187 -4.29 -0.96 2.66
N TYR A 188 -5.33 -0.36 3.23
CA TYR A 188 -5.29 1.03 3.70
C TYR A 188 -4.41 1.21 4.94
N LEU A 189 -4.43 0.25 5.87
CA LEU A 189 -3.50 0.25 7.01
C LEU A 189 -2.03 0.18 6.53
N ILE A 190 -1.73 -0.69 5.57
CA ILE A 190 -0.39 -0.84 4.97
C ILE A 190 0.05 0.49 4.33
N GLY A 191 -0.82 1.13 3.53
CA GLY A 191 -0.55 2.42 2.92
C GLY A 191 -0.23 3.51 3.97
N SER A 192 -1.05 3.63 5.01
CA SER A 192 -0.85 4.61 6.09
C SER A 192 0.40 4.33 6.93
N VAL A 193 0.70 3.06 7.23
CA VAL A 193 1.95 2.70 7.93
C VAL A 193 3.16 2.99 7.06
N ALA A 194 3.11 2.70 5.77
CA ALA A 194 4.18 3.03 4.84
C ALA A 194 4.41 4.56 4.80
N GLN A 195 3.33 5.34 4.64
CA GLN A 195 3.40 6.79 4.70
C GLN A 195 4.09 7.30 5.97
N CYS A 196 3.64 6.85 7.15
CA CYS A 196 4.19 7.29 8.43
C CYS A 196 5.63 6.82 8.65
N THR A 197 5.96 5.59 8.24
CA THR A 197 7.34 5.08 8.29
C THR A 197 8.27 5.93 7.42
N TRP A 198 7.81 6.33 6.23
CA TRP A 198 8.58 7.19 5.34
C TRP A 198 8.74 8.60 5.92
N LEU A 199 7.67 9.18 6.46
CA LEU A 199 7.72 10.47 7.17
C LEU A 199 8.71 10.46 8.34
N GLN A 200 8.76 9.37 9.11
CA GLN A 200 9.73 9.18 10.18
C GLN A 200 11.17 9.19 9.62
N ARG A 201 11.42 8.49 8.50
CA ARG A 201 12.75 8.48 7.84
C ARG A 201 13.18 9.86 7.36
N GLN A 202 12.23 10.69 6.93
CA GLN A 202 12.52 12.08 6.54
C GLN A 202 12.66 13.02 7.75
N GLY A 203 12.58 12.52 8.99
CA GLY A 203 12.63 13.34 10.20
C GLY A 203 11.39 14.21 10.41
N ARG A 204 10.29 13.92 9.69
CA ARG A 204 9.06 14.73 9.75
C ARG A 204 8.22 14.44 10.99
N ILE A 205 8.34 13.23 11.52
CA ILE A 205 7.73 12.75 12.77
C ILE A 205 8.76 11.93 13.57
N GLY A 206 8.58 11.80 14.89
CA GLY A 206 9.41 10.96 15.74
C GLY A 206 9.02 9.48 15.69
N SER A 207 9.86 8.60 16.24
CA SER A 207 9.56 7.16 16.34
C SER A 207 8.36 6.84 17.22
N GLY A 208 8.12 7.65 18.25
CA GLY A 208 6.94 7.54 19.13
C GLY A 208 5.63 7.97 18.48
N ASP A 209 5.69 8.67 17.33
CA ASP A 209 4.53 9.33 16.72
C ASP A 209 3.82 8.46 15.66
N ILE A 210 4.32 7.24 15.39
CA ILE A 210 3.76 6.36 14.35
C ILE A 210 2.26 6.11 14.56
N LYS A 211 1.83 5.80 15.79
CA LYS A 211 0.42 5.58 16.13
C LYS A 211 -0.44 6.80 15.78
N ALA A 212 -0.02 7.99 16.23
CA ALA A 212 -0.74 9.23 15.99
C ALA A 212 -0.76 9.61 14.49
N CYS A 213 0.36 9.41 13.78
CA CYS A 213 0.43 9.65 12.34
C CYS A 213 -0.55 8.75 11.56
N VAL A 214 -0.65 7.46 11.91
CA VAL A 214 -1.58 6.54 11.22
C VAL A 214 -3.03 6.96 11.45
N GLU A 215 -3.38 7.48 12.63
CA GLU A 215 -4.71 8.06 12.89
C GLU A 215 -4.99 9.32 12.05
N VAL A 216 -3.96 10.11 11.77
CA VAL A 216 -4.06 11.28 10.87
C VAL A 216 -4.32 10.89 9.42
N PHE A 217 -3.90 9.72 8.94
CA PHE A 217 -4.19 9.33 7.55
C PHE A 217 -5.34 8.34 7.42
N GLY A 218 -5.71 7.68 8.52
CA GLY A 218 -6.82 6.74 8.58
C GLY A 218 -6.47 5.37 8.02
N THR A 219 -7.38 4.40 8.24
CA THR A 219 -7.13 2.99 7.89
C THR A 219 -8.34 2.28 7.26
N ALA A 220 -9.41 3.04 7.01
CA ALA A 220 -10.65 2.56 6.40
C ALA A 220 -10.70 2.85 4.89
N ALA A 221 -10.19 4.02 4.49
CA ALA A 221 -9.86 4.37 3.12
C ALA A 221 -8.86 5.54 3.14
N PHE A 222 -8.23 5.83 2.01
CA PHE A 222 -7.27 6.91 1.89
C PHE A 222 -7.93 8.22 1.43
N ASN A 223 -7.83 9.28 2.25
CA ASN A 223 -8.33 10.61 1.89
C ASN A 223 -7.20 11.51 1.37
N TRP A 224 -7.04 11.56 0.04
CA TRP A 224 -6.02 12.38 -0.62
C TRP A 224 -6.08 13.88 -0.27
N ALA A 225 -7.26 14.41 0.03
CA ALA A 225 -7.41 15.82 0.37
C ALA A 225 -6.60 16.21 1.63
N ARG A 226 -6.34 15.26 2.54
CA ARG A 226 -5.51 15.51 3.74
C ARG A 226 -4.07 15.85 3.40
N CYS A 227 -3.54 15.40 2.26
CA CYS A 227 -2.13 15.54 1.90
C CYS A 227 -1.68 17.00 1.79
N ASN A 228 -2.55 17.87 1.25
CA ASN A 228 -2.25 19.28 1.06
C ASN A 228 -2.53 20.12 2.32
N GLN A 229 -3.07 19.52 3.38
CA GLN A 229 -3.42 20.21 4.63
C GLN A 229 -2.28 20.21 5.66
N PHE A 230 -1.07 19.76 5.31
CA PHE A 230 0.12 19.78 6.18
C PHE A 230 1.30 20.50 5.52
N ALA A 231 1.01 21.35 4.53
CA ALA A 231 2.00 22.07 3.77
C ALA A 231 2.82 23.04 4.64
N GLY A 232 4.00 23.44 4.16
CA GLY A 232 4.81 24.46 4.83
C GLY A 232 5.41 24.04 6.18
N GLY A 233 5.50 22.73 6.46
CA GLY A 233 6.11 22.23 7.70
C GLY A 233 5.18 22.19 8.90
N GLU A 234 3.86 22.28 8.69
CA GLU A 234 2.87 22.16 9.75
C GLU A 234 2.77 20.74 10.33
N PRO A 235 2.71 20.57 11.67
CA PRO A 235 2.75 19.27 12.33
C PRO A 235 1.75 18.26 11.75
N VAL A 236 2.21 17.02 11.54
CA VAL A 236 1.36 15.89 11.16
C VAL A 236 0.64 15.39 12.40
N ALA A 237 -0.44 16.08 12.77
CA ALA A 237 -1.24 15.80 13.97
C ALA A 237 -2.71 16.09 13.71
N LEU A 238 -3.59 15.40 14.47
CA LEU A 238 -5.02 15.68 14.44
C LEU A 238 -5.29 17.10 14.94
N ARG A 239 -6.11 17.85 14.21
CA ARG A 239 -6.53 19.21 14.57
C ARG A 239 -7.88 19.56 13.93
N PRO A 240 -8.62 20.54 14.49
CA PRO A 240 -9.85 21.04 13.88
C PRO A 240 -9.62 21.53 12.44
N GLY A 241 -10.59 21.30 11.56
CA GLY A 241 -10.54 21.77 10.17
C GLY A 241 -9.81 20.85 9.17
N LEU A 242 -9.20 19.75 9.62
CA LEU A 242 -8.75 18.71 8.69
C LEU A 242 -9.96 18.08 7.99
N ALA A 243 -9.82 17.78 6.70
CA ALA A 243 -10.77 16.95 5.98
C ALA A 243 -10.99 15.66 6.78
N PRO A 244 -12.23 15.14 6.93
CA PRO A 244 -12.47 13.98 7.79
C PRO A 244 -11.69 12.76 7.30
N ALA A 245 -11.19 11.93 8.21
CA ALA A 245 -10.76 10.59 7.85
C ALA A 245 -12.00 9.83 7.36
N VAL A 246 -11.84 8.90 6.42
CA VAL A 246 -12.96 8.06 6.00
C VAL A 246 -13.37 7.23 7.22
N PRO A 247 -14.65 7.27 7.63
CA PRO A 247 -15.12 6.53 8.80
C PRO A 247 -14.92 5.04 8.59
N ALA A 248 -14.68 4.32 9.68
CA ALA A 248 -14.51 2.88 9.63
C ALA A 248 -15.81 2.19 9.14
N LEU A 249 -15.66 1.22 8.22
CA LEU A 249 -16.77 0.49 7.59
C LEU A 249 -17.37 -0.60 8.48
#